data_AF-A0A090ID16-F1
#
_entry.id   AF-A0A090ID16-F1
#
_cell.length_a   1.000
_cell.length_b   1.000
_cell.length_c   1.000
_cell.angle_alpha   90.00
_cell.angle_beta   90.00
_cell.angle_gamma   90.00
#
_symmetry.space_group_name_H-M   'P 1'
#
loop_
_entity.id
_entity.type
_entity.pdbx_description
1 polymer ?
#
loop_
_entity_poly.entity_id
_entity_poly.type
_entity_poly.pdbx_seq_one_letter_code
_entity_poly.pdbx_strand_id
1 'polypeptide(L)'
;MKKILLSLSVLLFSANLSAAPMIEKNRVVCDNQKSMKVFLNRKDNGKAKLPSDCKKLDYKRKGKVIKTFPNKGFVEFETKAGQTFYAPTSAVKR
;
A
#
# COMPACT_ATOMS: atom_id res chain seq x y z
N MET A 1 60.03 -1.16 17.01
CA MET A 1 59.25 -1.58 15.82
C MET A 1 57.78 -1.64 16.20
N LYS A 2 57.02 -0.58 15.89
CA LYS A 2 55.59 -0.44 16.28
C LYS A 2 54.72 -1.15 15.25
N LYS A 3 53.93 -2.11 15.71
CA LYS A 3 53.00 -2.93 14.93
C LYS A 3 51.90 -2.03 14.36
N ILE A 4 51.85 -1.91 13.03
CA ILE A 4 50.77 -1.21 12.32
C ILE A 4 49.56 -2.14 12.33
N LEU A 5 48.56 -1.76 13.12
CA LEU A 5 47.31 -2.49 13.28
C LEU A 5 46.52 -2.41 11.96
N LEU A 6 46.26 -3.57 11.36
CA LEU A 6 45.36 -3.72 10.22
C LEU A 6 43.95 -3.22 10.60
N SER A 7 43.53 -2.11 10.02
CA SER A 7 42.13 -1.68 10.05
C SER A 7 41.38 -2.36 8.90
N LEU A 8 40.80 -3.53 9.19
CA LEU A 8 39.87 -4.23 8.31
C LEU A 8 38.51 -3.50 8.34
N SER A 9 38.36 -2.50 7.48
CA SER A 9 37.11 -1.74 7.33
C SER A 9 36.06 -2.61 6.64
N VAL A 10 35.30 -3.35 7.44
CA VAL A 10 34.11 -4.10 7.01
C VAL A 10 33.06 -3.09 6.52
N LEU A 11 32.92 -2.97 5.21
CA LEU A 11 31.81 -2.26 4.58
C LEU A 11 30.53 -3.07 4.81
N LEU A 12 29.81 -2.74 5.88
CA LEU A 12 28.43 -3.16 6.10
C LEU A 12 27.54 -2.48 5.06
N PHE A 13 27.38 -3.13 3.90
CA PHE A 13 26.29 -2.83 2.98
C PHE A 13 24.97 -3.31 3.62
N SER A 14 24.36 -2.46 4.45
CA SER A 14 22.96 -2.60 4.83
C SER A 14 22.09 -2.40 3.58
N ALA A 15 21.77 -3.51 2.91
CA ALA A 15 20.77 -3.54 1.86
C ALA A 15 19.41 -3.18 2.47
N ASN A 16 18.98 -1.93 2.27
CA ASN A 16 17.60 -1.52 2.51
C ASN A 16 16.72 -2.22 1.47
N LEU A 17 16.27 -3.42 1.80
CA LEU A 17 15.29 -4.16 1.01
C LEU A 17 13.94 -3.46 1.19
N SER A 18 13.73 -2.36 0.46
CA SER A 18 12.47 -1.63 0.41
C SER A 18 11.38 -2.59 -0.07
N ALA A 19 10.53 -3.05 0.86
CA ALA A 19 9.47 -3.97 0.54
C ALA A 19 8.51 -3.30 -0.47
N ALA A 20 8.12 -4.06 -1.49
CA ALA A 20 7.16 -3.54 -2.46
C ALA A 20 5.83 -3.26 -1.77
N PRO A 21 5.20 -2.08 -1.99
CA PRO A 21 3.92 -1.75 -1.41
C PRO A 21 2.87 -2.83 -1.64
N MET A 22 2.04 -3.07 -0.63
CA MET A 22 1.00 -4.09 -0.69
C MET A 22 -0.27 -3.67 0.03
N ILE A 23 -1.38 -4.26 -0.40
CA ILE A 23 -2.67 -4.15 0.27
C ILE A 23 -3.05 -5.54 0.74
N GLU A 24 -3.37 -5.65 2.03
CA GLU A 24 -3.74 -6.91 2.67
C GLU A 24 -5.09 -7.44 2.18
N LYS A 25 -5.32 -8.74 2.39
CA LYS A 25 -6.65 -9.32 2.23
C LYS A 25 -7.67 -8.62 3.13
N ASN A 26 -8.96 -8.72 2.78
CA ASN A 26 -10.10 -8.11 3.46
C ASN A 26 -10.13 -6.57 3.49
N ARG A 27 -9.13 -5.90 2.89
CA ARG A 27 -9.18 -4.45 2.68
C ARG A 27 -10.14 -4.11 1.55
N VAL A 28 -10.87 -3.01 1.72
CA VAL A 28 -11.79 -2.50 0.70
C VAL A 28 -11.02 -1.76 -0.37
N VAL A 29 -11.31 -2.09 -1.62
CA VAL A 29 -10.84 -1.38 -2.82
C VAL A 29 -12.06 -1.03 -3.66
N CYS A 30 -11.96 0.03 -4.46
CA CYS A 30 -13.01 0.44 -5.37
C CYS A 30 -12.46 0.67 -6.77
N ASP A 31 -13.26 0.36 -7.80
CA ASP A 31 -12.83 0.45 -9.19
C ASP A 31 -12.79 1.91 -9.69
N ASN A 32 -13.44 2.85 -8.98
CA ASN A 32 -13.41 4.27 -9.31
C ASN A 32 -13.33 5.20 -8.07
N GLN A 33 -12.90 6.45 -8.32
CA GLN A 33 -12.74 7.46 -7.26
C GLN A 33 -14.06 7.85 -6.59
N LYS A 34 -15.18 7.85 -7.33
CA LYS A 34 -16.48 8.25 -6.81
C LYS A 34 -16.91 7.30 -5.70
N SER A 35 -16.86 6.00 -5.97
CA SER A 35 -17.21 4.94 -5.01
C SER A 35 -16.25 4.88 -3.83
N MET A 36 -14.95 5.16 -4.03
CA MET A 36 -14.00 5.31 -2.92
C MET A 36 -14.34 6.49 -2.00
N LYS A 37 -14.69 7.66 -2.55
CA LYS A 37 -15.12 8.81 -1.75
C LYS A 37 -16.38 8.50 -0.94
N VAL A 38 -17.37 7.86 -1.57
CA VAL A 38 -18.59 7.42 -0.89
C VAL A 38 -18.25 6.45 0.24
N PHE A 39 -17.34 5.50 -0.01
CA PHE A 39 -16.88 4.57 1.01
C PHE A 39 -16.19 5.26 2.18
N LEU A 40 -15.29 6.23 1.95
CA LEU A 40 -14.58 6.93 3.03
C LEU A 40 -15.48 7.85 3.86
N ASN A 41 -16.50 8.43 3.24
CA ASN A 41 -17.42 9.35 3.92
C ASN A 41 -18.54 8.63 4.69
N ARG A 42 -18.60 7.29 4.63
CA ARG A 42 -19.63 6.52 5.33
C ARG A 42 -19.36 6.53 6.84
N LYS A 43 -20.38 6.79 7.66
CA LYS A 43 -20.32 6.68 9.13
C LYS A 43 -20.56 5.26 9.65
N ASP A 44 -20.33 4.24 8.81
CA ASP A 44 -20.78 2.89 9.10
C ASP A 44 -19.67 2.02 9.70
N ASN A 45 -19.97 1.42 10.86
CA ASN A 45 -19.10 0.54 11.65
C ASN A 45 -18.90 -0.88 11.04
N GLY A 46 -18.96 -1.01 9.72
CA GLY A 46 -18.63 -2.23 8.99
C GLY A 46 -19.79 -3.21 8.75
N LYS A 47 -21.05 -2.81 8.99
CA LYS A 47 -22.24 -3.66 8.79
C LYS A 47 -23.04 -3.33 7.53
N ALA A 48 -22.94 -2.11 6.98
CA ALA A 48 -23.60 -1.79 5.71
C ALA A 48 -22.87 -2.38 4.50
N LYS A 49 -23.69 -2.77 3.50
CA LYS A 49 -23.26 -3.14 2.15
C LYS A 49 -22.26 -2.12 1.61
N LEU A 50 -21.24 -2.61 0.91
CA LEU A 50 -20.29 -1.74 0.22
C LEU A 50 -20.97 -1.02 -0.96
N PRO A 51 -20.47 0.15 -1.40
CA PRO A 51 -20.89 0.72 -2.68
C PRO A 51 -20.70 -0.28 -3.82
N SER A 52 -21.50 -0.18 -4.89
CA SER A 52 -21.54 -1.15 -6.01
C SER A 52 -20.17 -1.48 -6.59
N ASP A 53 -19.32 -0.46 -6.72
CA ASP A 53 -18.01 -0.59 -7.36
C ASP A 53 -16.88 -0.79 -6.33
N CYS A 54 -17.23 -1.18 -5.11
CA CYS A 54 -16.29 -1.46 -4.05
C CYS A 54 -16.40 -2.93 -3.61
N LYS A 55 -15.26 -3.55 -3.39
CA LYS A 55 -15.15 -4.94 -2.94
C LYS A 55 -14.06 -5.10 -1.90
N LYS A 56 -14.15 -6.16 -1.11
CA LYS A 56 -13.02 -6.61 -0.29
C LYS A 56 -12.10 -7.44 -1.16
N LEU A 57 -10.79 -7.27 -0.97
CA LEU A 57 -9.82 -8.16 -1.61
C LEU A 57 -9.85 -9.53 -0.95
N ASP A 58 -10.05 -10.58 -1.74
CA ASP A 58 -9.97 -11.97 -1.24
C ASP A 58 -8.53 -12.36 -0.88
N TYR A 59 -7.55 -11.77 -1.58
CA TYR A 59 -6.12 -12.04 -1.42
C TYR A 59 -5.31 -10.75 -1.35
N LYS A 60 -4.16 -10.81 -0.68
CA LYS A 60 -3.20 -9.71 -0.66
C LYS A 60 -2.74 -9.36 -2.09
N ARG A 61 -2.58 -8.08 -2.37
CA ARG A 61 -2.11 -7.58 -3.67
C ARG A 61 -0.84 -6.76 -3.47
N LYS A 62 0.25 -7.20 -4.10
CA LYS A 62 1.50 -6.43 -4.22
C LYS A 62 1.46 -5.58 -5.49
N GLY A 63 2.10 -4.43 -5.46
CA GLY A 63 2.04 -3.48 -6.55
C GLY A 63 2.78 -2.19 -6.23
N LYS A 64 2.30 -1.10 -6.83
CA LYS A 64 2.84 0.24 -6.67
C LYS A 64 1.70 1.23 -6.48
N VAL A 65 1.99 2.28 -5.71
CA VAL A 65 1.10 3.44 -5.61
C VAL A 65 1.38 4.32 -6.82
N ILE A 66 0.38 4.52 -7.67
CA ILE A 66 0.48 5.39 -8.85
C ILE A 66 0.28 6.84 -8.47
N LYS A 67 -0.74 7.09 -7.65
CA LYS A 67 -1.13 8.43 -7.25
C LYS A 67 -1.65 8.43 -5.83
N THR A 68 -1.19 9.39 -5.04
CA THR A 68 -1.70 9.61 -3.67
C THR A 68 -2.63 10.82 -3.68
N PHE A 69 -3.80 10.70 -3.06
CA PHE A 69 -4.73 11.81 -2.87
C PHE A 69 -4.85 12.12 -1.37
N PRO A 70 -3.86 12.81 -0.78
CA PRO A 70 -3.77 12.97 0.67
C PRO A 70 -5.01 13.65 1.26
N ASN A 71 -5.48 14.73 0.63
CA ASN A 71 -6.68 15.47 1.05
C ASN A 71 -7.98 14.67 0.90
N LYS A 72 -7.94 13.51 0.24
CA LYS A 72 -9.09 12.64 0.03
C LYS A 72 -8.99 11.30 0.78
N GLY A 73 -7.86 11.00 1.42
CA GLY A 73 -7.68 9.79 2.23
C GLY A 73 -7.54 8.46 1.46
N PHE A 74 -7.28 8.51 0.15
CA PHE A 74 -7.08 7.31 -0.67
C PHE A 74 -5.91 7.43 -1.66
N VAL A 75 -5.54 6.29 -2.23
CA VAL A 75 -4.54 6.16 -3.28
C VAL A 75 -5.11 5.43 -4.50
N GLU A 76 -4.48 5.65 -5.64
CA GLU A 76 -4.57 4.80 -6.82
C GLU A 76 -3.42 3.78 -6.77
N PHE A 77 -3.75 2.50 -6.87
CA PHE A 77 -2.83 1.40 -6.72
C PHE A 77 -2.90 0.50 -7.95
N GLU A 78 -1.74 0.21 -8.54
CA GLU A 78 -1.60 -0.72 -9.66
C GLU A 78 -0.94 -1.99 -9.15
N THR A 79 -1.61 -3.12 -9.31
CA THR A 79 -1.06 -4.44 -8.99
C THR A 79 0.01 -4.85 -10.00
N LYS A 80 0.86 -5.81 -9.62
CA LYS A 80 1.81 -6.41 -10.57
C LYS A 80 1.17 -7.04 -11.82
N ALA A 81 -0.12 -7.36 -11.77
CA ALA A 81 -0.88 -7.92 -12.89
C ALA A 81 -1.50 -6.84 -13.80
N GLY A 82 -1.17 -5.56 -13.59
CA GLY A 82 -1.68 -4.44 -14.39
C GLY A 82 -3.09 -3.98 -14.03
N GLN A 83 -3.73 -4.58 -13.01
CA GLN A 83 -5.03 -4.11 -12.52
C GLN A 83 -4.85 -2.87 -11.65
N THR A 84 -5.65 -1.84 -11.91
CA THR A 84 -5.66 -0.58 -11.14
C THR A 84 -6.96 -0.44 -10.36
N PHE A 85 -6.86 -0.03 -9.10
CA PHE A 85 -8.00 0.29 -8.26
C PHE A 85 -7.64 1.36 -7.23
N TYR A 86 -8.66 1.89 -6.57
CA TYR A 86 -8.52 2.86 -5.50
C TYR A 86 -8.59 2.15 -4.15
N ALA A 87 -7.72 2.52 -3.22
CA ALA A 87 -7.68 1.96 -1.87
C ALA A 87 -7.52 3.07 -0.82
N PRO A 88 -8.09 2.94 0.40
CA PRO A 88 -7.80 3.85 1.49
C PRO A 88 -6.30 3.92 1.74
N THR A 89 -5.75 5.10 2.05
CA THR A 89 -4.31 5.25 2.31
C THR A 89 -3.86 4.33 3.45
N SER A 90 -4.71 4.13 4.47
CA SER A 90 -4.49 3.22 5.59
C SER A 90 -4.48 1.72 5.24
N ALA A 91 -4.93 1.37 4.03
CA ALA A 91 -4.92 -0.01 3.55
C ALA A 91 -3.56 -0.42 2.96
N VAL A 92 -2.71 0.55 2.59
CA VAL A 92 -1.40 0.31 1.98
C VAL A 92 -0.35 0.09 3.06
N LYS A 93 0.34 -1.06 3.00
CA LYS A 93 1.57 -1.33 3.76
C LYS A 93 2.77 -1.06 2.86
N ARG A 94 3.78 -0.37 3.39
CA ARG A 94 5.07 -0.09 2.76
C ARG A 94 6.15 -0.89 3.45
#